data_AF-A0A964J1T5-F1
#
_entry.id   AF-A0A964J1T5-F1
#
_cell.length_a   1.000
_cell.length_b   1.000
_cell.length_c   1.000
_cell.angle_alpha   90.00
_cell.angle_beta   90.00
_cell.angle_gamma   90.00
#
_symmetry.space_group_name_H-M   'P 1'
#
loop_
_entity.id
_entity.type
_entity.pdbx_description
1 polymer ?
#
loop_
_entity_poly.entity_id
_entity_poly.type
_entity_poly.pdbx_seq_one_letter_code
_entity_poly.pdbx_strand_id
1 'polypeptide(L)'
;MDLPPGVSLREGRLEDIVRGDSWALNGSGAFVLGRVGCPLDVIVREISDAFELPLEAARLDVLRFAWALNTLALVNVVQRGSRIRRLADWVTLALRLAPAGAFPIPLARRHSLDTRSVPRALASALTATGPRIAAVALLATAVALQLAAASGATGSVFLLAMALGAGTGIGLGLHEAGHVASLRGVPSALVLRGRRTFVLHAPVDERRRAFVALCGPGMVVMVGLAFVVAGVAIVTPGLVILGLPLTAHALSLTMIGGDGRVACGI
;
A
#
# COMPACT_ATOMS: atom_id res chain seq x y z
N MET A 1 -2.23 14.82 11.92
CA MET A 1 -1.35 13.67 11.57
C MET A 1 -1.60 12.59 12.61
N ASP A 2 -1.57 11.32 12.25
CA ASP A 2 -2.01 10.26 13.16
C ASP A 2 -0.93 9.19 13.34
N LEU A 3 -0.78 8.65 14.56
CA LEU A 3 0.09 7.50 14.78
C LEU A 3 -0.57 6.25 14.17
N PRO A 4 0.14 5.50 13.31
CA PRO A 4 -0.40 4.28 12.73
C PRO A 4 -0.47 3.15 13.76
N PRO A 5 -1.27 2.09 13.50
CA PRO A 5 -1.35 0.95 14.41
C PRO A 5 0.01 0.31 14.69
N GLY A 6 0.26 0.00 15.97
CA GLY A 6 1.52 -0.55 16.44
C GLY A 6 2.62 0.48 16.66
N VAL A 7 2.35 1.78 16.45
CA VAL A 7 3.24 2.87 16.85
C VAL A 7 2.62 3.62 18.03
N SER A 8 3.40 3.82 19.09
CA SER A 8 2.96 4.52 20.29
C SER A 8 4.01 5.48 20.83
N LEU A 9 3.55 6.52 21.53
CA LEU A 9 4.38 7.44 22.28
C LEU A 9 4.38 7.00 23.75
N ARG A 10 5.54 6.67 24.31
CA ARG A 10 5.70 6.30 25.73
C ARG A 10 6.95 6.93 26.30
N GLU A 11 6.84 7.61 27.44
CA GLU A 11 7.99 8.14 28.20
C GLU A 11 9.00 8.94 27.35
N GLY A 12 8.52 9.80 26.44
CA GLY A 12 9.39 10.58 25.55
C GLY A 12 10.06 9.76 24.44
N ARG A 13 9.62 8.53 24.21
CA ARG A 13 10.07 7.65 23.13
C ARG A 13 8.94 7.36 22.15
N LEU A 14 9.31 7.22 20.89
CA LEU A 14 8.45 6.68 19.84
C LEU A 14 8.77 5.20 19.70
N GLU A 15 7.79 4.34 19.90
CA GLU A 15 7.93 2.88 19.83
C GLU A 15 7.20 2.33 18.60
N ASP A 16 7.82 1.42 17.86
CA ASP A 16 7.18 0.66 16.78
C ASP A 16 7.19 -0.84 17.13
N ILE A 17 6.06 -1.31 17.67
CA ILE A 17 5.87 -2.70 18.12
C ILE A 17 6.01 -3.69 16.96
N VAL A 18 5.72 -3.27 15.73
CA VAL A 18 5.85 -4.17 14.57
C VAL A 18 7.31 -4.41 14.24
N ARG A 19 8.17 -3.38 14.30
CA ARG A 19 9.62 -3.56 14.08
C ARG A 19 10.37 -4.03 15.33
N GLY A 20 9.84 -3.75 16.51
CA GLY A 20 10.56 -3.89 17.77
C GLY A 20 11.55 -2.75 18.03
N ASP A 21 11.43 -1.63 17.30
CA ASP A 21 12.33 -0.49 17.39
C ASP A 21 11.77 0.59 18.34
N SER A 22 12.67 1.37 18.94
CA SER A 22 12.30 2.58 19.68
C SER A 22 13.29 3.70 19.46
N TRP A 23 12.79 4.94 19.39
CA TRP A 23 13.59 6.15 19.20
C TRP A 23 13.32 7.13 20.32
N ALA A 24 14.38 7.62 20.96
CA ALA A 24 14.27 8.73 21.90
C ALA A 24 13.92 10.02 21.14
N LEU A 25 12.99 10.81 21.68
CA LEU A 25 12.61 12.08 21.08
C LEU A 25 13.34 13.23 21.77
N ASN A 26 13.79 14.19 20.97
CA ASN A 26 14.18 15.49 21.50
C ASN A 26 12.93 16.32 21.88
N GLY A 27 13.13 17.44 22.57
CA GLY A 27 12.02 18.28 23.05
C GLY A 27 11.04 18.70 21.94
N SER A 28 11.55 19.14 20.79
CA SER A 28 10.71 19.55 19.65
C SER A 28 9.94 18.38 19.03
N GLY A 29 10.57 17.21 18.88
CA GLY A 29 9.93 16.00 18.36
C GLY A 29 8.83 15.49 19.30
N ALA A 30 9.09 15.50 20.61
CA ALA A 30 8.10 15.19 21.63
C ALA A 30 6.95 16.21 21.62
N PHE A 31 7.25 17.51 21.44
CA PHE A 31 6.24 18.55 21.32
C PHE A 31 5.32 18.30 20.13
N VAL A 32 5.87 18.06 18.93
CA VAL A 32 5.09 17.77 17.70
C VAL A 32 4.24 16.52 17.87
N LEU A 33 4.83 15.41 18.36
CA LEU A 33 4.12 14.15 18.52
C LEU A 33 3.09 14.16 19.66
N GLY A 34 3.24 15.05 20.64
CA GLY A 34 2.21 15.32 21.65
C GLY A 34 0.92 15.91 21.07
N ARG A 35 0.94 16.46 19.84
CA ARG A 35 -0.23 16.99 19.12
C ARG A 35 -0.73 16.05 18.00
N VAL A 36 -0.49 14.75 18.11
CA VAL A 36 -1.10 13.77 17.21
C VAL A 36 -2.63 13.95 17.20
N GLY A 37 -3.24 13.90 16.02
CA GLY A 37 -4.66 14.24 15.78
C GLY A 37 -4.90 15.70 15.40
N CYS A 38 -3.99 16.63 15.75
CA CYS A 38 -4.15 18.04 15.39
C CYS A 38 -3.83 18.31 13.90
N PRO A 39 -4.41 19.39 13.33
CA PRO A 39 -4.00 19.92 12.04
C PRO A 39 -2.53 20.37 12.06
N LEU A 40 -1.77 20.13 10.99
CA LEU A 40 -0.35 20.52 10.93
C LEU A 40 -0.17 22.04 11.00
N ASP A 41 -1.09 22.84 10.45
CA ASP A 41 -1.06 24.31 10.53
C ASP A 41 -1.25 24.86 11.95
N VAL A 42 -1.94 24.11 12.82
CA VAL A 42 -2.05 24.44 14.24
C VAL A 42 -0.73 24.14 14.94
N ILE A 43 -0.15 22.96 14.70
CA ILE A 43 1.14 22.55 15.29
C ILE A 43 2.27 23.52 14.88
N VAL A 44 2.26 23.97 13.63
CA VAL A 44 3.23 24.96 13.11
C VAL A 44 3.14 26.28 13.87
N ARG A 45 1.93 26.79 14.10
CA ARG A 45 1.72 28.03 14.87
C ARG A 45 2.19 27.86 16.31
N GLU A 46 1.78 26.77 16.96
CA GLU A 46 2.20 26.48 18.34
C GLU A 46 3.73 26.36 18.49
N ILE A 47 4.44 25.82 17.49
CA ILE A 47 5.91 25.75 17.51
C ILE A 47 6.55 27.10 17.24
N SER A 48 5.98 27.88 16.32
CA SER A 48 6.41 29.26 16.08
C SER A 48 6.36 30.06 17.37
N ASP A 49 5.24 29.95 18.10
CA ASP A 49 5.03 30.66 19.36
C ASP A 49 5.89 30.12 20.51
N ALA A 50 5.94 28.79 20.68
CA ALA A 50 6.64 28.16 21.81
C ALA A 50 8.17 28.24 21.73
N PHE A 51 8.73 28.34 20.52
CA PHE A 51 10.17 28.40 20.28
C PHE A 51 10.63 29.74 19.70
N GLU A 52 9.74 30.74 19.65
CA GLU A 52 10.01 32.08 19.09
C GLU A 52 10.62 32.05 17.67
N LEU A 53 10.18 31.09 16.85
CA LEU A 53 10.66 30.91 15.48
C LEU A 53 9.79 31.69 14.49
N PRO A 54 10.35 32.21 13.39
CA PRO A 54 9.55 32.68 12.26
C PRO A 54 8.61 31.57 11.76
N LEU A 55 7.36 31.92 11.44
CA LEU A 55 6.30 30.96 11.07
C LEU A 55 6.71 30.04 9.91
N GLU A 56 7.41 30.59 8.92
CA GLU A 56 7.90 29.87 7.74
C GLU A 56 9.00 28.86 8.10
N ALA A 57 9.86 29.18 9.06
CA ALA A 57 10.87 28.26 9.57
C ALA A 57 10.22 27.12 10.36
N ALA A 58 9.31 27.45 11.28
CA ALA A 58 8.52 26.46 12.02
C ALA A 58 7.73 25.54 11.06
N ARG A 59 7.15 26.10 9.99
CA ARG A 59 6.45 25.33 8.96
C ARG A 59 7.37 24.33 8.29
N LEU A 60 8.55 24.77 7.86
CA LEU A 60 9.51 23.92 7.17
C LEU A 60 9.98 22.76 8.07
N ASP A 61 10.29 23.05 9.33
CA ASP A 61 10.78 22.05 10.28
C ASP A 61 9.72 21.00 10.63
N VAL A 62 8.48 21.44 10.91
CA VAL A 62 7.36 20.52 11.16
C VAL A 62 7.07 19.65 9.95
N LEU A 63 7.08 20.22 8.74
CA LEU A 63 6.84 19.45 7.52
C LEU A 63 7.96 18.46 7.25
N ARG A 64 9.22 18.85 7.43
CA ARG A 64 10.39 17.95 7.29
C ARG A 64 10.32 16.80 8.30
N PHE A 65 10.01 17.10 9.55
CA PHE A 65 9.89 16.09 10.59
C PHE A 65 8.73 15.13 10.32
N ALA A 66 7.54 15.64 10.00
CA ALA A 66 6.38 14.83 9.64
C ALA A 66 6.66 13.97 8.38
N TRP A 67 7.38 14.53 7.41
CA TRP A 67 7.79 13.82 6.20
C TRP A 67 8.79 12.70 6.48
N ALA A 68 9.79 12.95 7.33
CA ALA A 68 10.77 11.95 7.75
C ALA A 68 10.07 10.78 8.46
N LEU A 69 9.18 11.06 9.41
CA LEU A 69 8.38 10.04 10.09
C LEU A 69 7.44 9.29 9.14
N ASN A 70 6.83 9.99 8.18
CA ASN A 70 5.98 9.34 7.17
C ASN A 70 6.80 8.41 6.27
N THR A 71 7.99 8.83 5.85
CA THR A 71 8.89 8.01 5.04
C THR A 71 9.28 6.71 5.75
N LEU A 72 9.43 6.77 7.07
CA LEU A 72 9.67 5.62 7.93
C LEU A 72 8.39 4.83 8.28
N ALA A 73 7.23 5.23 7.79
CA ALA A 73 5.91 4.67 8.12
C ALA A 73 5.56 4.70 9.62
N LEU A 74 6.09 5.69 10.34
CA LEU A 74 5.85 5.93 11.76
C LEU A 74 4.71 6.93 12.02
N VAL A 75 4.30 7.69 11.00
CA VAL A 75 3.16 8.61 11.06
C VAL A 75 2.36 8.49 9.77
N ASN A 76 1.03 8.43 9.90
CA ASN A 76 0.09 8.58 8.80
C ASN A 76 -0.25 10.06 8.62
N VAL A 77 0.17 10.64 7.49
CA VAL A 77 -0.25 11.99 7.12
C VAL A 77 -1.66 11.91 6.51
N VAL A 78 -2.62 12.50 7.19
CA VAL A 78 -4.01 12.57 6.75
C VAL A 78 -4.28 13.90 6.07
N GLN A 79 -4.53 13.85 4.77
CA GLN A 79 -5.05 14.99 4.03
C GLN A 79 -6.55 15.13 4.30
N ARG A 80 -6.97 16.31 4.79
CA ARG A 80 -8.38 16.66 4.98
C ARG A 80 -9.02 17.05 3.65
N GLY A 81 -10.33 16.81 3.53
CA GLY A 81 -11.12 17.18 2.35
C GLY A 81 -11.57 15.99 1.49
N SER A 82 -12.40 16.31 0.49
CA SER A 82 -12.99 15.31 -0.42
C SER A 82 -11.90 14.59 -1.22
N ARG A 83 -12.16 13.34 -1.63
CA ARG A 83 -11.23 12.57 -2.47
C ARG A 83 -10.98 13.25 -3.81
N ILE A 84 -12.01 13.89 -4.36
CA ILE A 84 -11.95 14.60 -5.64
C ILE A 84 -11.00 15.80 -5.55
N ARG A 85 -11.13 16.64 -4.50
CA ARG A 85 -10.25 17.79 -4.31
C ARG A 85 -8.80 17.35 -4.15
N ARG A 86 -8.54 16.30 -3.37
CA ARG A 86 -7.19 15.74 -3.22
C ARG A 86 -6.59 15.24 -4.53
N LEU A 87 -7.39 14.59 -5.37
CA LEU A 87 -6.96 14.18 -6.70
C LEU A 87 -6.64 15.39 -7.57
N ALA A 88 -7.50 16.42 -7.58
CA ALA A 88 -7.28 17.64 -8.34
C ALA A 88 -6.01 18.39 -7.88
N ASP A 89 -5.80 18.52 -6.57
CA ASP A 89 -4.61 19.12 -5.98
C ASP A 89 -3.34 18.32 -6.35
N TRP A 90 -3.42 16.99 -6.30
CA TRP A 90 -2.33 16.11 -6.70
C TRP A 90 -2.01 16.24 -8.19
N VAL A 91 -3.02 16.25 -9.07
CA VAL A 91 -2.84 16.43 -10.52
C VAL A 91 -2.25 17.80 -10.81
N THR A 92 -2.76 18.85 -10.17
CA THR A 92 -2.23 20.22 -10.31
C THR A 92 -0.76 20.28 -9.92
N LEU A 93 -0.39 19.66 -8.79
CA LEU A 93 1.00 19.59 -8.35
C LEU A 93 1.85 18.76 -9.32
N ALA A 94 1.34 17.63 -9.82
CA ALA A 94 2.05 16.80 -10.79
C ALA A 94 2.32 17.56 -12.09
N LEU A 95 1.33 18.29 -12.61
CA LEU A 95 1.48 19.12 -13.80
C LEU A 95 2.51 20.25 -13.59
N ARG A 96 2.56 20.85 -12.40
CA ARG A 96 3.56 21.88 -12.05
C ARG A 96 4.98 21.30 -11.94
N LEU A 97 5.11 20.05 -11.50
CA LEU A 97 6.40 19.37 -11.35
C LEU A 97 6.89 18.69 -12.63
N ALA A 98 5.99 18.41 -13.58
CA ALA A 98 6.30 17.71 -14.83
C ALA A 98 7.42 18.37 -15.66
N PRO A 99 7.51 19.71 -15.82
CA PRO A 99 8.61 20.35 -16.54
C PRO A 99 10.00 20.08 -15.93
N ALA A 100 10.05 19.81 -14.62
CA ALA A 100 11.28 19.45 -13.91
C ALA A 100 11.53 17.93 -13.91
N GLY A 101 10.73 17.13 -14.63
CA GLY A 101 10.81 15.67 -14.60
C GLY A 101 10.45 15.07 -13.23
N ALA A 102 9.81 15.85 -12.35
CA ALA A 102 9.50 15.45 -10.99
C ALA A 102 8.01 15.04 -10.85
N PHE A 103 7.73 14.16 -9.88
CA PHE A 103 6.38 13.76 -9.52
C PHE A 103 6.12 14.02 -8.03
N PRO A 104 4.87 14.31 -7.63
CA PRO A 104 4.54 14.48 -6.23
C PRO A 104 4.88 13.21 -5.46
N ILE A 105 5.66 13.34 -4.38
CA ILE A 105 6.13 12.18 -3.65
C ILE A 105 4.92 11.55 -2.93
N PRO A 106 4.66 10.25 -3.12
CA PRO A 106 3.52 9.61 -2.49
C PRO A 106 3.72 9.49 -0.98
N LEU A 107 2.67 9.82 -0.23
CA LEU A 107 2.61 9.58 1.21
C LEU A 107 2.52 8.08 1.49
N ALA A 108 3.31 7.62 2.47
CA ALA A 108 3.16 6.27 3.00
C ALA A 108 1.94 6.24 3.93
N ARG A 109 1.19 5.14 3.88
CA ARG A 109 0.09 4.87 4.79
C ARG A 109 0.19 3.45 5.32
N ARG A 110 0.29 3.35 6.65
CA ARG A 110 0.35 2.09 7.37
C ARG A 110 -1.05 1.70 7.86
N HIS A 111 -1.42 0.45 7.59
CA HIS A 111 -2.66 -0.20 7.97
C HIS A 111 -2.38 -1.37 8.91
N SER A 112 -3.22 -1.56 9.92
CA SER A 112 -3.14 -2.73 10.78
C SER A 112 -3.50 -3.99 10.00
N LEU A 113 -2.81 -5.08 10.34
CA LEU A 113 -3.14 -6.42 9.88
C LEU A 113 -3.45 -7.29 11.10
N ASP A 114 -4.46 -8.15 10.99
CA ASP A 114 -4.81 -9.11 12.04
C ASP A 114 -4.22 -10.47 11.70
N THR A 115 -3.00 -10.73 12.16
CA THR A 115 -2.26 -11.96 11.88
C THR A 115 -2.56 -13.09 12.86
N ARG A 116 -3.58 -12.98 13.73
CA ARG A 116 -3.91 -14.01 14.74
C ARG A 116 -4.30 -15.36 14.13
N SER A 117 -4.87 -15.36 12.92
CA SER A 117 -5.24 -16.56 12.17
C SER A 117 -5.18 -16.28 10.67
N VAL A 118 -5.03 -17.32 9.85
CA VAL A 118 -4.99 -17.17 8.38
C VAL A 118 -6.23 -16.46 7.82
N PRO A 119 -7.48 -16.80 8.20
CA PRO A 119 -8.65 -16.12 7.67
C PRO A 119 -8.69 -14.62 8.00
N ARG A 120 -8.31 -14.25 9.23
CA ARG A 120 -8.25 -12.82 9.64
C ARG A 120 -7.12 -12.08 8.94
N ALA A 121 -5.98 -12.75 8.72
CA ALA A 121 -4.84 -12.22 7.98
C ALA A 121 -5.25 -11.88 6.54
N LEU A 122 -5.92 -12.82 5.86
CA LEU A 122 -6.45 -12.62 4.52
C LEU A 122 -7.48 -11.48 4.47
N ALA A 123 -8.48 -11.50 5.36
CA ALA A 123 -9.54 -10.51 5.38
C ALA A 123 -9.01 -9.09 5.65
N SER A 124 -8.09 -8.94 6.61
CA SER A 124 -7.47 -7.65 6.92
C SER A 124 -6.58 -7.14 5.79
N ALA A 125 -5.79 -8.01 5.15
CA ALA A 125 -4.98 -7.65 3.99
C ALA A 125 -5.83 -7.21 2.79
N LEU A 126 -6.88 -7.97 2.46
CA LEU A 126 -7.81 -7.64 1.37
C LEU A 126 -8.58 -6.35 1.64
N THR A 127 -8.99 -6.12 2.88
CA THR A 127 -9.67 -4.87 3.27
C THR A 127 -8.73 -3.68 3.15
N ALA A 128 -7.47 -3.80 3.60
CA ALA A 128 -6.48 -2.74 3.53
C ALA A 128 -6.06 -2.42 2.07
N THR A 129 -5.98 -3.44 1.21
CA THR A 129 -5.65 -3.28 -0.22
C THR A 129 -6.86 -3.01 -1.12
N GLY A 130 -8.09 -3.16 -0.62
CA GLY A 130 -9.35 -3.07 -1.38
C GLY A 130 -9.46 -1.88 -2.33
N PRO A 131 -9.22 -0.63 -1.87
CA PRO A 131 -9.26 0.53 -2.76
C PRO A 131 -8.25 0.45 -3.92
N ARG A 132 -7.09 -0.15 -3.67
CA ARG A 132 -6.04 -0.34 -4.69
C ARG A 132 -6.38 -1.48 -5.64
N ILE A 133 -6.92 -2.59 -5.13
CA ILE A 133 -7.47 -3.69 -5.94
C ILE A 133 -8.48 -3.14 -6.94
N ALA A 134 -9.44 -2.34 -6.47
CA ALA A 134 -10.47 -1.74 -7.31
C ALA A 134 -9.86 -0.78 -8.35
N ALA A 135 -8.93 0.09 -7.94
CA ALA A 135 -8.28 1.02 -8.87
C ALA A 135 -7.49 0.30 -9.97
N VAL A 136 -6.74 -0.75 -9.62
CA VAL A 136 -5.99 -1.56 -10.59
C VAL A 136 -6.94 -2.32 -11.52
N ALA A 137 -8.02 -2.89 -10.99
CA ALA A 137 -9.01 -3.59 -11.81
C ALA A 137 -9.69 -2.66 -12.82
N LEU A 138 -10.08 -1.46 -12.38
CA LEU A 138 -10.69 -0.44 -13.26
C LEU A 138 -9.71 0.04 -14.33
N LEU A 139 -8.46 0.31 -13.96
CA LEU A 139 -7.44 0.74 -14.91
C LEU A 139 -7.15 -0.34 -15.95
N ALA A 140 -6.97 -1.59 -15.52
CA ALA A 140 -6.74 -2.71 -16.43
C ALA A 140 -7.95 -2.97 -17.34
N THR A 141 -9.17 -2.85 -16.82
CA THR A 141 -10.40 -2.91 -17.64
C THR A 141 -10.42 -1.80 -18.69
N ALA A 142 -10.15 -0.55 -18.29
CA ALA A 142 -10.16 0.59 -19.20
C ALA A 142 -9.10 0.45 -20.31
N VAL A 143 -7.89 -0.01 -19.97
CA VAL A 143 -6.84 -0.28 -20.95
C VAL A 143 -7.25 -1.39 -21.91
N ALA A 144 -7.80 -2.51 -21.41
CA ALA A 144 -8.26 -3.60 -22.25
C ALA A 144 -9.40 -3.17 -23.20
N LEU A 145 -10.36 -2.38 -22.72
CA LEU A 145 -11.42 -1.80 -23.56
C LEU A 145 -10.85 -0.90 -24.65
N GLN A 146 -9.88 -0.05 -24.33
CA GLN A 146 -9.28 0.85 -25.31
C GLN A 146 -8.49 0.10 -26.38
N LEU A 147 -7.73 -0.93 -25.99
CA LEU A 147 -7.00 -1.77 -26.95
C LEU A 147 -7.96 -2.50 -27.89
N ALA A 148 -9.06 -3.02 -27.36
CA ALA A 148 -10.04 -3.73 -28.16
C ALA A 148 -10.84 -2.80 -29.10
N ALA A 149 -11.15 -1.58 -28.65
CA ALA A 149 -11.74 -0.56 -29.51
C ALA A 149 -10.78 -0.17 -30.65
N ALA A 150 -9.49 0.02 -30.34
CA ALA A 150 -8.47 0.33 -31.34
C ALA A 150 -8.26 -0.80 -32.36
N SER A 151 -8.46 -2.07 -31.96
CA SER A 151 -8.35 -3.22 -32.86
C SER A 151 -9.62 -3.51 -33.66
N GLY A 152 -10.68 -2.70 -33.52
CA GLY A 152 -11.97 -2.93 -34.18
C GLY A 152 -12.70 -4.19 -33.70
N ALA A 153 -12.38 -4.69 -32.51
CA ALA A 153 -13.02 -5.90 -31.97
C ALA A 153 -14.49 -5.60 -31.64
N THR A 154 -15.40 -6.37 -32.23
CA THR A 154 -16.84 -6.30 -31.96
C THR A 154 -17.29 -7.55 -31.18
N GLY A 155 -18.35 -7.42 -30.37
CA GLY A 155 -18.90 -8.54 -29.58
C GLY A 155 -18.61 -8.46 -28.07
N SER A 156 -18.33 -9.60 -27.43
CA SER A 156 -18.20 -9.80 -25.96
C SER A 156 -16.98 -9.14 -25.29
N VAL A 157 -16.39 -8.14 -25.94
CA VAL A 157 -15.17 -7.43 -25.52
C VAL A 157 -15.31 -6.83 -24.12
N PHE A 158 -16.49 -6.32 -23.79
CA PHE A 158 -16.73 -5.70 -22.49
C PHE A 158 -16.57 -6.69 -21.33
N LEU A 159 -17.17 -7.87 -21.44
CA LEU A 159 -17.06 -8.92 -20.42
C LEU A 159 -15.62 -9.45 -20.31
N LEU A 160 -14.92 -9.58 -21.44
CA LEU A 160 -13.51 -9.96 -21.48
C LEU A 160 -12.63 -8.95 -20.75
N ALA A 161 -12.81 -7.66 -21.03
CA ALA A 161 -12.06 -6.58 -20.38
C ALA A 161 -12.33 -6.51 -18.89
N MET A 162 -13.60 -6.66 -18.47
CA MET A 162 -13.96 -6.74 -17.06
C MET A 162 -13.32 -7.94 -16.35
N ALA A 163 -13.31 -9.12 -16.99
CA ALA A 163 -12.66 -10.31 -16.44
C ALA A 163 -11.15 -10.13 -16.31
N LEU A 164 -10.49 -9.55 -17.31
CA LEU A 164 -9.06 -9.23 -17.26
C LEU A 164 -8.75 -8.24 -16.13
N GLY A 165 -9.54 -7.17 -16.01
CA GLY A 165 -9.39 -6.19 -14.95
C GLY A 165 -9.60 -6.80 -13.57
N ALA A 166 -10.69 -7.54 -13.38
CA ALA A 166 -10.97 -8.25 -12.14
C ALA A 166 -9.85 -9.22 -11.77
N GLY A 167 -9.35 -10.03 -12.72
CA GLY A 167 -8.25 -10.96 -12.50
C GLY A 167 -6.97 -10.25 -12.06
N THR A 168 -6.65 -9.11 -12.68
CA THR A 168 -5.49 -8.30 -12.32
C THR A 168 -5.60 -7.72 -10.91
N GLY A 169 -6.77 -7.17 -10.56
CA GLY A 169 -7.01 -6.62 -9.23
C GLY A 169 -7.02 -7.70 -8.14
N ILE A 170 -7.74 -8.80 -8.36
CA ILE A 170 -7.80 -9.94 -7.44
C ILE A 170 -6.40 -10.53 -7.25
N GLY A 171 -5.60 -10.63 -8.31
CA GLY A 171 -4.22 -11.10 -8.26
C GLY A 171 -3.36 -10.29 -7.29
N LEU A 172 -3.41 -8.96 -7.39
CA LEU A 172 -2.72 -8.10 -6.44
C LEU A 172 -3.19 -8.34 -5.00
N GLY A 173 -4.50 -8.44 -4.78
CA GLY A 173 -5.07 -8.67 -3.44
C GLY A 173 -4.61 -10.00 -2.84
N LEU A 174 -4.68 -11.08 -3.62
CA LEU A 174 -4.24 -12.41 -3.21
C LEU A 174 -2.73 -12.48 -3.00
N HIS A 175 -1.94 -11.75 -3.79
CA HIS A 175 -0.50 -11.67 -3.64
C HIS A 175 -0.14 -11.15 -2.24
N GLU A 176 -0.65 -9.97 -1.88
CA GLU A 176 -0.38 -9.35 -0.59
C GLU A 176 -0.96 -10.18 0.55
N ALA A 177 -2.16 -10.72 0.36
CA ALA A 177 -2.82 -11.57 1.35
C ALA A 177 -2.03 -12.86 1.62
N GLY A 178 -1.38 -13.45 0.60
CA GLY A 178 -0.50 -14.61 0.74
C GLY A 178 0.71 -14.32 1.63
N HIS A 179 1.37 -13.17 1.42
CA HIS A 179 2.45 -12.71 2.32
C HIS A 179 1.95 -12.57 3.76
N VAL A 180 0.84 -11.87 3.96
CA VAL A 180 0.29 -11.63 5.31
C VAL A 180 -0.16 -12.94 5.99
N ALA A 181 -0.76 -13.87 5.25
CA ALA A 181 -1.19 -15.16 5.79
C ALA A 181 -0.01 -16.01 6.31
N SER A 182 1.12 -15.98 5.60
CA SER A 182 2.34 -16.69 6.01
C SER A 182 3.01 -16.09 7.26
N LEU A 183 2.70 -14.83 7.57
CA LEU A 183 3.10 -14.10 8.77
C LEU A 183 2.15 -14.34 9.97
N ARG A 184 1.32 -15.39 9.94
CA ARG A 184 0.46 -15.76 11.09
C ARG A 184 1.23 -15.75 12.42
N GLY A 185 0.72 -15.02 13.40
CA GLY A 185 1.32 -14.88 14.72
C GLY A 185 2.52 -13.93 14.80
N VAL A 186 2.91 -13.28 13.69
CA VAL A 186 3.94 -12.23 13.68
C VAL A 186 3.24 -10.88 13.68
N PRO A 187 3.64 -9.93 14.54
CA PRO A 187 3.21 -8.55 14.42
C PRO A 187 3.51 -8.03 13.01
N SER A 188 2.50 -7.50 12.32
CA SER A 188 2.67 -7.03 10.95
C SER A 188 1.73 -5.87 10.63
N ALA A 189 2.12 -5.06 9.64
CA ALA A 189 1.34 -3.95 9.14
C ALA A 189 1.53 -3.82 7.62
N LEU A 190 0.48 -3.43 6.90
CA LEU A 190 0.58 -3.18 5.47
C LEU A 190 0.95 -1.72 5.24
N VAL A 191 1.95 -1.45 4.42
CA VAL A 191 2.35 -0.09 4.05
C VAL A 191 2.06 0.15 2.57
N LEU A 192 1.22 1.14 2.29
CA LEU A 192 0.92 1.62 0.96
C LEU A 192 1.69 2.92 0.71
N ARG A 193 2.59 2.94 -0.27
CA ARG A 193 3.36 4.13 -0.66
C ARG A 193 3.31 4.31 -2.18
N GLY A 194 2.33 5.08 -2.64
CA GLY A 194 2.11 5.32 -4.06
C GLY A 194 1.81 4.02 -4.79
N ARG A 195 2.69 3.64 -5.75
CA ARG A 195 2.59 2.37 -6.49
C ARG A 195 3.23 1.19 -5.76
N ARG A 196 3.84 1.37 -4.59
CA ARG A 196 4.45 0.29 -3.82
C ARG A 196 3.53 -0.14 -2.68
N THR A 197 3.35 -1.45 -2.54
CA THR A 197 2.76 -2.07 -1.36
C THR A 197 3.85 -2.95 -0.77
N PHE A 198 3.96 -2.99 0.54
CA PHE A 198 4.81 -3.96 1.21
C PHE A 198 4.27 -4.24 2.61
N VAL A 199 4.60 -5.43 3.11
CA VAL A 199 4.23 -5.84 4.47
C VAL A 199 5.40 -5.55 5.38
N LEU A 200 5.19 -4.72 6.39
CA LEU A 200 6.13 -4.55 7.49
C LEU A 200 5.86 -5.65 8.52
N HIS A 201 6.89 -6.31 9.01
CA HIS A 201 6.75 -7.35 10.03
C HIS A 201 7.93 -7.35 10.99
N ALA A 202 7.74 -7.94 12.18
CA ALA A 202 8.83 -8.17 13.13
C ALA A 202 9.89 -9.09 12.51
N PRO A 203 11.17 -9.03 12.94
CA PRO A 203 12.21 -9.91 12.43
C PRO A 203 11.79 -11.38 12.47
N VAL A 204 11.93 -12.07 11.34
CA VAL A 204 11.70 -13.52 11.21
C VAL A 204 12.97 -14.19 10.70
N ASP A 205 13.12 -15.47 11.05
CA ASP A 205 14.20 -16.31 10.56
C ASP A 205 14.19 -16.43 9.02
N GLU A 206 15.33 -16.82 8.46
CA GLU A 206 15.52 -16.87 7.00
C GLU A 206 14.59 -17.87 6.30
N ARG A 207 14.28 -19.00 6.95
CA ARG A 207 13.40 -20.03 6.37
C ARG A 207 11.98 -19.48 6.24
N ARG A 208 11.50 -18.83 7.29
CA ARG A 208 10.19 -18.18 7.30
C ARG A 208 10.15 -17.02 6.33
N ARG A 209 11.23 -16.24 6.22
CA ARG A 209 11.35 -15.17 5.23
C ARG A 209 11.22 -15.68 3.80
N ALA A 210 11.93 -16.75 3.47
CA ALA A 210 11.85 -17.40 2.16
C ALA A 210 10.43 -17.95 1.90
N PHE A 211 9.81 -18.57 2.91
CA PHE A 211 8.42 -19.03 2.81
C PHE A 211 7.46 -17.86 2.54
N VAL A 212 7.58 -16.75 3.28
CA VAL A 212 6.76 -15.55 3.07
C VAL A 212 6.91 -15.04 1.65
N ALA A 213 8.15 -14.90 1.16
CA ALA A 213 8.44 -14.45 -0.21
C ALA A 213 7.78 -15.33 -1.29
N LEU A 214 7.63 -16.63 -1.04
CA LEU A 214 6.98 -17.57 -1.97
C LEU A 214 5.45 -17.57 -1.86
N CYS A 215 4.89 -17.31 -0.67
CA CYS A 215 3.46 -17.43 -0.43
C CYS A 215 2.61 -16.44 -1.25
N GLY A 216 3.07 -15.20 -1.45
CA GLY A 216 2.35 -14.21 -2.25
C GLY A 216 2.16 -14.67 -3.70
N PRO A 217 3.26 -14.86 -4.47
CA PRO A 217 3.19 -15.40 -5.83
C PRO A 217 2.51 -16.77 -5.89
N GLY A 218 2.83 -17.67 -4.96
CA GLY A 218 2.28 -19.03 -4.93
C GLY A 218 0.76 -19.06 -4.80
N MET A 219 0.19 -18.23 -3.91
CA MET A 219 -1.26 -18.13 -3.75
C MET A 219 -1.95 -17.69 -5.05
N VAL A 220 -1.35 -16.74 -5.76
CA VAL A 220 -1.88 -16.20 -7.02
C VAL A 220 -1.83 -17.25 -8.14
N VAL A 221 -0.72 -18.00 -8.26
CA VAL A 221 -0.61 -19.11 -9.24
C VAL A 221 -1.66 -20.17 -8.96
N MET A 222 -1.78 -20.62 -7.71
CA MET A 222 -2.68 -21.72 -7.35
C MET A 222 -4.14 -21.36 -7.64
N VAL A 223 -4.57 -20.14 -7.29
CA VAL A 223 -5.94 -19.67 -7.58
C VAL A 223 -6.14 -19.47 -9.08
N GLY A 224 -5.16 -18.90 -9.79
CA GLY A 224 -5.23 -18.73 -11.24
C GLY A 224 -5.36 -20.06 -11.99
N LEU A 225 -4.55 -21.06 -11.64
CA LEU A 225 -4.62 -22.40 -12.19
C LEU A 225 -5.97 -23.06 -11.88
N ALA A 226 -6.48 -22.92 -10.66
CA ALA A 226 -7.79 -23.45 -10.30
C ALA A 226 -8.91 -22.86 -11.17
N PHE A 227 -8.90 -21.56 -11.44
CA PHE A 227 -9.87 -20.93 -12.34
C PHE A 227 -9.73 -21.41 -13.80
N VAL A 228 -8.49 -21.57 -14.30
CA VAL A 228 -8.25 -22.10 -15.65
C VAL A 228 -8.77 -23.53 -15.77
N VAL A 229 -8.38 -24.42 -14.84
CA VAL A 229 -8.79 -25.84 -14.87
C VAL A 229 -10.31 -25.96 -14.75
N ALA A 230 -10.93 -25.24 -13.81
CA ALA A 230 -12.39 -25.24 -13.66
C ALA A 230 -13.06 -24.71 -14.93
N GLY A 231 -12.59 -23.59 -15.48
CA GLY A 231 -13.13 -22.99 -16.70
C GLY A 231 -13.05 -23.91 -17.93
N VAL A 232 -11.96 -24.67 -18.07
CA VAL A 232 -11.82 -25.70 -19.11
C VAL A 232 -12.80 -26.84 -18.87
N ALA A 233 -12.89 -27.35 -17.64
CA ALA A 233 -13.73 -28.49 -17.30
C ALA A 233 -15.24 -28.22 -17.51
N ILE A 234 -15.70 -26.98 -17.27
CA ILE A 234 -17.11 -26.59 -17.42
C ILE A 234 -17.38 -25.74 -18.67
N VAL A 235 -16.41 -25.66 -19.59
CA VAL A 235 -16.52 -24.93 -20.88
C VAL A 235 -16.99 -23.48 -20.70
N THR A 236 -16.42 -22.78 -19.71
CA THR A 236 -16.73 -21.37 -19.42
C THR A 236 -15.50 -20.49 -19.68
N PRO A 237 -15.41 -19.85 -20.87
CA PRO A 237 -14.26 -19.03 -21.26
C PRO A 237 -13.93 -17.92 -20.25
N GLY A 238 -14.94 -17.34 -19.61
CA GLY A 238 -14.76 -16.25 -18.65
C GLY A 238 -13.85 -16.61 -17.46
N LEU A 239 -13.93 -17.85 -16.96
CA LEU A 239 -13.07 -18.32 -15.86
C LEU A 239 -11.62 -18.50 -16.32
N VAL A 240 -11.41 -18.98 -17.55
CA VAL A 240 -10.07 -19.11 -18.13
C VAL A 240 -9.43 -17.73 -18.28
N ILE A 241 -10.17 -16.77 -18.84
CA ILE A 241 -9.72 -15.38 -19.00
C ILE A 241 -9.40 -14.74 -17.65
N LEU A 242 -10.22 -14.97 -16.61
CA LEU A 242 -9.96 -14.47 -15.27
C LEU A 242 -8.67 -15.06 -14.67
N GLY A 243 -8.41 -16.34 -14.93
CA GLY A 243 -7.24 -17.07 -14.44
C GLY A 243 -5.91 -16.70 -15.13
N LEU A 244 -5.96 -16.22 -16.38
CA LEU A 244 -4.76 -15.86 -17.14
C LEU A 244 -3.96 -14.70 -16.52
N PRO A 245 -4.55 -13.54 -16.17
CA PRO A 245 -3.84 -12.48 -15.46
C PRO A 245 -3.26 -12.93 -14.12
N LEU A 246 -3.97 -13.81 -13.39
CA LEU A 246 -3.49 -14.34 -12.12
C LEU A 246 -2.20 -15.14 -12.32
N THR A 247 -2.19 -16.09 -13.25
CA THR A 247 -0.98 -16.88 -13.55
C THR A 247 0.17 -16.00 -14.09
N ALA A 248 -0.13 -15.04 -14.96
CA ALA A 248 0.87 -14.09 -15.48
C ALA A 248 1.42 -13.12 -14.42
N HIS A 249 0.60 -12.74 -13.43
CA HIS A 249 1.00 -11.86 -12.33
C HIS A 249 2.12 -12.47 -11.49
N ALA A 250 2.06 -13.78 -11.23
CA ALA A 250 3.12 -14.46 -10.50
C ALA A 250 4.45 -14.49 -11.28
N LEU A 251 4.41 -14.71 -12.60
CA LEU A 251 5.61 -14.72 -13.46
C LEU A 251 6.23 -13.32 -13.58
N SER A 252 5.41 -12.29 -13.75
CA SER A 252 5.90 -10.91 -13.86
C SER A 252 6.53 -10.39 -12.57
N LEU A 253 5.96 -10.71 -11.39
CA LEU A 253 6.52 -10.24 -10.11
C LEU A 253 7.76 -11.01 -9.67
N THR A 254 7.84 -12.31 -9.98
CA THR A 254 9.05 -13.11 -9.72
C THR A 254 10.22 -12.72 -10.61
N MET A 255 9.98 -12.33 -11.87
CA MET A 255 11.06 -11.95 -12.79
C MET A 255 11.44 -10.46 -12.78
N ILE A 256 10.50 -9.55 -12.51
CA ILE A 256 10.72 -8.09 -12.67
C ILE A 256 10.70 -7.33 -11.33
N GLY A 257 9.99 -7.84 -10.32
CA GLY A 257 9.59 -7.05 -9.14
C GLY A 257 10.51 -7.09 -7.93
N GLY A 258 11.32 -8.13 -7.75
CA GLY A 258 12.12 -8.30 -6.51
C GLY A 258 11.26 -8.36 -5.23
N ASP A 259 9.98 -8.71 -5.36
CA ASP A 259 8.90 -8.49 -4.39
C ASP A 259 9.18 -9.09 -3.01
N GLY A 260 9.77 -10.29 -2.99
CA GLY A 260 10.13 -11.00 -1.77
C GLY A 260 11.14 -10.28 -0.87
N ARG A 261 11.95 -9.35 -1.39
CA ARG A 261 12.90 -8.56 -0.59
C ARG A 261 12.20 -7.37 0.07
N VAL A 262 11.30 -6.71 -0.66
CA VAL A 262 10.58 -5.52 -0.20
C VAL A 262 9.55 -5.88 0.88
N ALA A 263 8.88 -7.02 0.76
CA ALA A 263 8.00 -7.56 1.80
C ALA A 263 8.73 -7.92 3.10
N CYS A 264 10.07 -8.01 3.08
CA CYS A 264 10.90 -8.34 4.24
C CYS A 264 11.66 -7.15 4.82
N GLY A 265 11.38 -5.93 4.33
CA GLY A 265 12.08 -4.72 4.76
C GLY A 265 13.56 -4.67 4.36
N ILE A 266 13.95 -5.37 3.28
CA ILE A 266 15.30 -5.34 2.68
C ILE A 266 15.30 -4.38 1.49
#